data_AF-I1BZ54-F1
#
_entry.id   AF-I1BZ54-F1
#
_cell.length_a   1.000
_cell.length_b   1.000
_cell.length_c   1.000
_cell.angle_alpha   90.00
_cell.angle_beta   90.00
_cell.angle_gamma   90.00
#
_symmetry.space_group_name_H-M   'P 1'
#
loop_
_entity.id
_entity.type
_entity.pdbx_description
1 polymer ?
#
loop_
_entity_poly.entity_id
_entity_poly.type
_entity_poly.pdbx_seq_one_letter_code
_entity_poly.pdbx_strand_id
1 'polypeptide(L)'
;MLVKEKYTNKTVGEFKTFDEDLFTSVACDDDEEEQDWVEPDTTAVIGHVDAKLKNWPVNVGWNIDLFDKQTIDLKFQAMVVVSQKHR
;
A
#
# COMPACT_ATOMS: atom_id res chain seq x y z
N MET A 1 -1.43 -0.27 3.44
CA MET A 1 -0.97 0.92 2.70
C MET A 1 -0.92 0.53 1.25
N LEU A 2 -1.42 1.39 0.37
CA LEU A 2 -1.55 1.11 -1.06
C LEU A 2 -1.52 2.42 -1.86
N VAL A 3 -1.17 2.31 -3.14
CA VAL A 3 -1.22 3.41 -4.10
C VAL A 3 -2.23 3.06 -5.18
N LYS A 4 -3.10 4.01 -5.52
CA LYS A 4 -4.12 3.85 -6.55
C LYS A 4 -4.00 4.92 -7.63
N GLU A 5 -4.39 4.58 -8.84
CA GLU A 5 -4.71 5.61 -9.84
C GLU A 5 -5.95 6.38 -9.36
N LYS A 6 -5.88 7.71 -9.42
CA LYS A 6 -6.89 8.60 -8.82
C LYS A 6 -8.30 8.39 -9.37
N TYR A 7 -8.41 8.22 -10.69
CA TYR A 7 -9.68 8.22 -11.42
C TYR A 7 -10.34 6.85 -11.51
N THR A 8 -9.56 5.78 -11.74
CA THR A 8 -10.10 4.41 -11.81
C THR A 8 -10.16 3.74 -10.44
N ASN A 9 -9.51 4.30 -9.42
CA ASN A 9 -9.41 3.68 -8.09
C ASN A 9 -8.68 2.31 -8.09
N LYS A 10 -8.05 1.94 -9.21
CA LYS A 10 -7.26 0.71 -9.36
C LYS A 10 -5.95 0.82 -8.59
N THR A 11 -5.59 -0.24 -7.86
CA THR A 11 -4.30 -0.34 -7.16
C THR A 11 -3.19 -0.52 -8.19
N VAL A 12 -2.10 0.25 -8.04
CA VAL A 12 -1.02 0.29 -9.04
C VAL A 12 0.36 0.31 -8.40
N GLY A 13 1.34 -0.18 -9.15
CA GLY A 13 2.73 -0.26 -8.72
C GLY A 13 2.95 -1.27 -7.61
N GLU A 14 4.14 -1.20 -7.03
CA GLU A 14 4.63 -2.18 -6.07
C GLU A 14 5.56 -1.54 -5.04
N PHE A 15 5.43 -1.97 -3.79
CA PHE A 15 6.37 -1.63 -2.74
C PHE A 15 7.61 -2.53 -2.85
N LYS A 16 8.79 -1.91 -2.88
CA LYS A 16 10.09 -2.60 -3.08
C LYS A 16 11.05 -2.47 -1.91
N THR A 17 10.94 -1.40 -1.13
CA THR A 17 11.91 -1.12 -0.07
C THR A 17 11.16 -0.68 1.18
N PHE A 18 10.90 -1.62 2.06
CA PHE A 18 10.29 -1.34 3.36
C PHE A 18 10.92 -2.26 4.40
N ASP A 19 10.76 -1.91 5.66
CA ASP A 19 11.22 -2.73 6.77
C ASP A 19 10.28 -3.94 6.93
N GLU A 20 10.76 -5.12 6.53
CA GLU A 20 10.00 -6.38 6.56
C GLU A 20 9.71 -6.87 7.99
N ASP A 21 10.43 -6.37 9.01
CA ASP A 21 10.08 -6.62 10.41
C ASP A 21 8.85 -5.81 10.84
N LEU A 22 8.51 -4.74 10.11
CA LEU A 22 7.41 -3.83 10.40
C LEU A 22 6.21 -4.01 9.47
N PHE A 23 6.46 -4.39 8.21
CA PHE A 23 5.46 -4.50 7.16
C PHE A 23 5.61 -5.79 6.36
N THR A 24 4.49 -6.30 5.85
CA THR A 24 4.45 -7.45 4.94
C THR A 24 3.51 -7.15 3.79
N SER A 25 3.70 -7.82 2.64
CA SER A 25 2.70 -7.82 1.59
C SER A 25 1.38 -8.41 2.12
N VAL A 26 0.26 -7.81 1.72
CA VAL A 26 -1.08 -8.27 2.08
C VAL A 26 -1.94 -8.26 0.83
N ALA A 27 -2.61 -9.36 0.53
CA ALA A 27 -3.64 -9.37 -0.50
C ALA A 27 -4.83 -8.50 -0.04
N CYS A 28 -5.21 -7.50 -0.83
CA CYS A 28 -6.46 -6.77 -0.63
C CYS A 28 -7.53 -7.37 -1.54
N ASP A 29 -8.59 -7.88 -0.93
CA ASP A 29 -9.76 -8.50 -1.59
C ASP A 29 -10.90 -7.47 -1.79
N ASP A 30 -10.56 -6.20 -1.95
CA ASP A 30 -11.55 -5.10 -2.01
C ASP A 30 -12.13 -4.99 -3.43
N ASP A 31 -12.88 -6.03 -3.82
CA ASP A 31 -13.66 -6.16 -5.04
C ASP A 31 -15.14 -5.86 -4.75
N GLU A 32 -15.54 -4.58 -4.85
CA GLU A 32 -16.90 -4.24 -5.28
C GLU A 32 -16.78 -3.63 -6.69
N GLU A 33 -16.94 -4.51 -7.69
CA GLU A 33 -17.06 -4.24 -9.12
C GLU A 33 -15.75 -4.14 -9.93
N GLU A 34 -15.52 -5.20 -10.73
CA GLU A 34 -14.46 -5.42 -11.74
C GLU A 34 -13.18 -6.13 -11.26
N GLN A 35 -13.10 -7.40 -11.68
CA GLN A 35 -11.97 -8.34 -11.60
C GLN A 35 -10.60 -7.68 -11.82
N ASP A 36 -9.98 -7.19 -10.75
CA ASP A 36 -8.57 -6.86 -10.76
C ASP A 36 -7.93 -7.55 -9.57
N TRP A 37 -7.93 -8.89 -9.64
CA TRP A 37 -7.18 -9.78 -8.77
C TRP A 37 -5.75 -9.25 -8.68
N VAL A 38 -5.46 -8.53 -7.60
CA VAL A 38 -4.10 -8.23 -7.18
C VAL A 38 -3.46 -9.60 -6.97
N GLU A 39 -2.61 -10.03 -7.92
CA GLU A 39 -2.05 -11.38 -7.89
C GLU A 39 -1.44 -11.64 -6.50
N PRO A 40 -1.62 -12.84 -5.93
CA PRO A 40 -1.32 -13.13 -4.52
C PRO A 40 0.15 -12.90 -4.12
N ASP A 41 1.06 -12.77 -5.10
CA ASP A 41 2.48 -12.52 -4.92
C ASP A 41 2.89 -11.05 -5.20
N THR A 42 1.94 -10.15 -5.43
CA THR A 42 2.25 -8.74 -5.70
C THR A 42 2.44 -7.97 -4.39
N THR A 43 3.48 -7.14 -4.33
CA THR A 43 3.71 -6.20 -3.21
C THR A 43 2.96 -4.89 -3.42
N ALA A 44 1.81 -4.92 -4.09
CA ALA A 44 1.00 -3.73 -4.41
C ALA A 44 0.39 -3.09 -3.15
N VAL A 45 0.20 -3.89 -2.10
CA VAL A 45 -0.34 -3.47 -0.81
C VAL A 45 0.54 -4.04 0.31
N ILE A 46 0.95 -3.18 1.25
CA ILE A 46 1.68 -3.60 2.46
C ILE A 46 0.87 -3.30 3.73
N GLY A 47 0.82 -4.26 4.64
CA GLY A 47 0.17 -4.16 5.94
C GLY A 47 1.17 -4.24 7.08
N HIS A 48 0.72 -3.98 8.31
CA HIS A 48 1.56 -4.14 9.50
C HIS A 48 1.74 -5.62 9.84
N VAL A 49 2.97 -6.04 10.16
CA VAL A 49 3.25 -7.41 10.67
C VAL A 49 2.66 -7.59 12.05
N ASP A 50 2.81 -6.58 12.92
CA ASP A 50 2.27 -6.59 14.27
C ASP A 50 1.78 -5.21 14.74
N ALA A 51 1.10 -5.22 15.88
CA ALA A 51 0.54 -4.03 16.53
C ALA A 51 1.55 -3.27 17.42
N LYS A 52 2.86 -3.53 17.30
CA LYS A 52 3.86 -2.79 18.09
C LYS A 52 3.98 -1.36 17.59
N LEU A 53 4.36 -0.48 18.53
CA LEU A 53 4.69 0.91 18.23
C LEU A 53 5.87 0.97 17.27
N LYS A 54 5.70 1.74 16.19
CA LYS A 54 6.72 1.98 15.17
C LYS A 54 7.25 3.40 15.34
N ASN A 55 8.55 3.58 15.16
CA ASN A 55 9.14 4.92 15.18
C ASN A 55 8.72 5.68 13.91
N TRP A 56 8.40 6.96 14.08
CA TRP A 56 8.09 7.86 12.97
C TRP A 56 9.29 8.77 12.69
N PRO A 57 9.65 9.05 11.41
CA PRO A 57 8.98 8.62 10.19
C PRO A 57 9.29 7.16 9.81
N VAL A 58 8.33 6.53 9.11
CA VAL A 58 8.54 5.26 8.41
C VAL A 58 8.90 5.55 6.96
N ASN A 59 9.93 4.87 6.44
CA ASN A 59 10.33 4.98 5.05
C ASN A 59 9.84 3.76 4.25
N VAL A 60 9.15 4.02 3.14
CA VAL A 60 8.70 2.99 2.19
C VAL A 60 9.05 3.44 0.77
N GLY A 61 9.62 2.51 0.00
CA GLY A 61 9.94 2.67 -1.42
C GLY A 61 8.84 2.03 -2.26
N TRP A 62 8.32 2.79 -3.20
CA TRP A 62 7.27 2.38 -4.12
C TRP A 62 7.71 2.70 -5.55
N ASN A 63 7.43 1.79 -6.49
CA ASN A 63 7.74 1.96 -7.89
C ASN A 63 6.56 1.52 -8.76
N ILE A 64 6.49 2.06 -9.97
CA ILE A 64 5.52 1.70 -10.98
C ILE A 64 6.18 1.72 -12.36
N ASP A 65 5.99 0.65 -13.12
CA ASP A 65 6.48 0.56 -14.48
C ASP A 65 5.46 1.19 -15.44
N LEU A 66 5.74 2.44 -15.84
CA LEU A 66 4.87 3.22 -16.71
C LEU A 66 5.40 3.23 -18.13
N PHE A 67 5.23 2.10 -18.82
CA PHE A 67 5.72 1.98 -20.19
C PHE A 67 4.89 2.78 -21.22
N ASP A 68 3.63 3.17 -20.92
CA ASP A 68 2.72 3.71 -21.96
C ASP A 68 1.91 4.98 -21.61
N LYS A 69 1.96 5.55 -20.39
CA LYS A 69 1.14 6.73 -20.00
C LYS A 69 2.01 7.97 -19.73
N GLN A 70 1.75 9.07 -20.44
CA GLN A 70 2.49 10.34 -20.35
C GLN A 70 2.39 11.03 -18.97
N THR A 71 1.26 10.88 -18.27
CA THR A 71 1.07 11.44 -16.93
C THR A 71 0.01 10.63 -16.20
N ILE A 72 0.26 10.24 -14.95
CA ILE A 72 -0.69 9.51 -14.12
C ILE A 72 -0.89 10.24 -12.81
N ASP A 73 -2.15 10.52 -12.50
CA ASP A 73 -2.55 11.03 -11.20
C ASP A 73 -2.69 9.88 -10.22
N LEU A 74 -1.91 9.91 -9.15
CA LEU A 74 -1.88 8.88 -8.12
C LEU A 74 -2.46 9.40 -6.80
N LYS A 75 -3.02 8.48 -6.02
CA LYS A 75 -3.40 8.71 -4.62
C LYS A 75 -2.76 7.66 -3.73
N PHE A 76 -2.20 8.10 -2.62
CA PHE A 76 -1.67 7.23 -1.57
C PHE A 76 -2.72 7.06 -0.46
N GLN A 77 -2.98 5.83 -0.05
CA GLN A 77 -3.91 5.51 1.02
C GLN A 77 -3.24 4.64 2.09
N ALA A 78 -3.34 5.08 3.34
CA ALA A 78 -2.79 4.38 4.50
C ALA A 78 -3.74 4.50 5.70
N MET A 79 -3.80 3.45 6.50
CA MET A 79 -4.42 3.46 7.81
C MET A 79 -3.29 3.53 8.85
N VAL A 80 -3.40 4.48 9.78
CA VAL A 80 -2.45 4.63 10.88
C VAL A 80 -3.24 4.50 12.19
N VAL A 81 -2.84 3.56 13.02
CA VAL A 81 -3.43 3.36 14.35
C VAL A 81 -2.54 4.02 15.39
N VAL A 82 -3.09 4.99 16.12
CA VAL A 82 -2.37 5.70 17.19
C VAL A 82 -2.97 5.28 18.54
N SER A 83 -2.14 4.67 19.39
CA SER A 83 -2.55 4.36 20.77
C SER A 83 -2.49 5.63 21.63
N GLN A 84 -3.61 6.04 22.21
CA GLN A 84 -3.65 7.09 23.23
C GLN A 84 -3.75 6.45 24.62
N LYS A 85 -2.74 6.65 25.47
CA LYS A 85 -2.87 6.33 26.90
C LYS A 85 -3.86 7.32 27.52
N HIS A 86 -5.03 6.84 27.91
CA HIS A 86 -5.90 7.58 28.82
C HIS A 86 -5.21 7.66 30.18
N ARG A 87 -5.06 8.88 30.70
CA ARG A 87 -4.40 9.18 31.97
C ARG A 87 -5.45 9.27 33.08
#